data_AF-A0A6I3LG01-F1
#
_entry.id   AF-A0A6I3LG01-F1
#
_cell.length_a   1.000
_cell.length_b   1.000
_cell.length_c   1.000
_cell.angle_alpha   90.00
_cell.angle_beta   90.00
_cell.angle_gamma   90.00
#
_symmetry.space_group_name_H-M   'P 1'
#
loop_
_entity.id
_entity.type
_entity.pdbx_description
1 polymer ?
#
loop_
_entity_poly.entity_id
_entity_poly.type
_entity_poly.pdbx_seq_one_letter_code
_entity_poly.pdbx_strand_id
1 'polypeptide(L)'
;MKLRILLVFILSLFMFSCSSSDDGGNNITDGGEVPKPVVEEITFDVLTHTILPNEEYDILKNLRVKNISFEEINFTSDNPEVASFVDGTNLVGHKTGETIIRAQSKKSKVNATMKIVVAEQKIVFAQDEIVLGTLEELDLMPIVSLINVEWDQIELKADNSENVRIEGTKLIALKEGEVLINATIKNTNNTSILKVKVIERKITFKEESIDMAVDASVDLNDLVELKNIDVETIKWKYNDTYVNPLCILNNRFF
;
A
#
# COMPACT_ATOMS: atom_id res chain seq x y z
N MET A 1 16.21 -20.64 -29.02
CA MET A 1 17.47 -21.41 -28.86
C MET A 1 17.58 -21.81 -27.40
N LYS A 2 17.40 -23.10 -27.07
CA LYS A 2 17.39 -23.61 -25.69
C LYS A 2 18.82 -23.87 -25.25
N LEU A 3 19.34 -23.09 -24.30
CA LEU A 3 20.67 -23.29 -23.73
C LEU A 3 20.56 -24.19 -22.50
N ARG A 4 21.04 -25.43 -22.61
CA ARG A 4 21.18 -26.38 -21.50
C ARG A 4 22.52 -26.10 -20.81
N ILE A 5 22.50 -25.67 -19.56
CA ILE A 5 23.70 -25.53 -18.74
C ILE A 5 24.03 -26.89 -18.13
N LEU A 6 25.15 -27.45 -18.59
CA LEU A 6 25.76 -28.68 -18.11
C LEU A 6 26.48 -28.39 -16.79
N LEU A 7 26.10 -29.10 -15.73
CA LEU A 7 26.69 -29.00 -14.39
C LEU A 7 27.82 -30.04 -14.29
N VAL A 8 29.08 -29.60 -14.26
CA VAL A 8 30.27 -30.45 -14.14
C VAL A 8 30.76 -30.42 -12.69
N PHE A 9 30.57 -31.53 -11.97
CA PHE A 9 31.21 -31.79 -10.68
C PHE A 9 32.61 -32.37 -10.93
N ILE A 10 33.67 -31.64 -10.57
CA ILE A 10 35.04 -32.16 -10.54
C ILE A 10 35.29 -32.70 -9.12
N LEU A 11 35.26 -34.02 -9.00
CA LEU A 11 35.63 -34.77 -7.80
C LEU A 11 37.12 -35.12 -7.90
N SER A 12 37.99 -34.33 -7.26
CA SER A 12 39.41 -34.65 -7.15
C SER A 12 39.65 -35.63 -6.01
N LEU A 13 39.69 -36.93 -6.34
CA LEU A 13 40.29 -37.96 -5.48
C LEU A 13 41.82 -37.77 -5.48
N PHE A 14 42.39 -37.32 -4.37
CA PHE A 14 43.80 -37.56 -4.07
C PHE A 14 43.92 -38.88 -3.31
N MET A 15 44.33 -39.93 -4.02
CA MET A 15 44.80 -41.18 -3.43
C MET A 15 46.31 -41.02 -3.17
N PHE A 16 46.70 -40.80 -1.92
CA PHE A 16 48.06 -41.11 -1.47
C PHE A 16 48.03 -42.45 -0.74
N SER A 17 48.44 -43.49 -1.46
CA SER A 17 48.92 -44.74 -0.86
C SER A 17 50.40 -44.58 -0.56
N CYS A 18 50.78 -44.63 0.71
CA CYS A 18 52.11 -45.04 1.13
C CYS A 18 51.94 -46.20 2.10
N SER A 19 52.28 -47.39 1.59
CA SER A 19 52.49 -48.61 2.34
C SER A 19 53.97 -48.71 2.66
N SER A 20 54.31 -48.92 3.93
CA SER A 20 55.53 -49.62 4.35
C SER A 20 55.40 -50.09 5.79
N SER A 21 55.30 -51.41 5.94
CA SER A 21 55.65 -52.26 7.08
C SER A 21 56.99 -51.88 7.72
N ASP A 22 57.39 -52.30 8.92
CA ASP A 22 56.81 -52.88 10.14
C ASP A 22 58.01 -52.95 11.12
N ASP A 23 57.80 -52.74 12.43
CA ASP A 23 58.50 -53.43 13.54
C ASP A 23 58.51 -52.64 14.86
N GLY A 24 57.82 -53.22 15.84
CA GLY A 24 58.34 -53.38 17.20
C GLY A 24 58.23 -52.20 18.16
N GLY A 25 57.29 -52.28 19.10
CA GLY A 25 57.50 -51.62 20.40
C GLY A 25 56.27 -51.20 21.19
N ASN A 26 55.77 -52.12 21.98
CA ASN A 26 55.18 -51.90 23.31
C ASN A 26 53.74 -51.35 23.42
N ASN A 27 52.95 -52.07 24.22
CA ASN A 27 51.57 -51.78 24.60
C ASN A 27 51.48 -50.49 25.42
N ILE A 28 50.69 -49.52 24.96
CA ILE A 28 49.78 -48.73 25.81
C ILE A 28 48.47 -48.55 25.03
N THR A 29 47.42 -49.21 25.51
CA THR A 29 46.04 -48.90 25.14
C THR A 29 45.70 -47.51 25.67
N ASP A 30 45.71 -46.51 24.81
CA ASP A 30 44.89 -45.33 25.02
C ASP A 30 44.16 -45.05 23.71
N GLY A 31 43.01 -45.73 23.56
CA GLY A 31 42.04 -45.44 22.53
C GLY A 31 41.38 -44.10 22.83
N GLY A 32 42.16 -43.02 22.77
CA GLY A 32 41.64 -41.67 22.75
C GLY A 32 40.85 -41.51 21.46
N GLU A 33 39.53 -41.64 21.57
CA GLU A 33 38.61 -41.30 20.51
C GLU A 33 38.92 -39.85 20.10
N VAL A 34 39.45 -39.63 18.89
CA VAL A 34 39.71 -38.28 18.38
C VAL A 34 38.38 -37.52 18.46
N PRO A 35 38.28 -36.42 19.22
CA PRO A 35 37.03 -35.71 19.37
C PRO A 35 36.53 -35.32 17.98
N LYS A 36 35.37 -35.86 17.58
CA LYS A 36 34.75 -35.51 16.31
C LYS A 36 34.59 -33.99 16.25
N PRO A 37 35.02 -33.32 15.16
CA PRO A 37 34.90 -31.87 15.07
C PRO A 37 33.43 -31.48 15.24
N VAL A 38 33.17 -30.59 16.19
CA VAL A 38 31.85 -30.01 16.40
C VAL A 38 31.54 -29.14 15.19
N VAL A 39 30.59 -29.57 14.36
CA VAL A 39 30.18 -28.83 13.17
C VAL A 39 29.10 -27.82 13.56
N GLU A 40 29.43 -26.54 13.46
CA GLU A 40 28.47 -25.44 13.55
C GLU A 40 27.58 -25.39 12.30
N GLU A 41 26.29 -25.13 12.47
CA GLU A 41 25.37 -24.87 11.36
C GLU A 41 24.52 -23.65 11.68
N ILE A 42 24.32 -22.78 10.69
CA ILE A 42 23.40 -21.64 10.72
C ILE A 42 22.52 -21.78 9.48
N THR A 43 21.20 -21.65 9.62
CA THR A 43 20.26 -21.78 8.50
C THR A 43 19.04 -20.93 8.74
N PHE A 44 18.54 -20.28 7.69
CA PHE A 44 17.22 -19.68 7.71
C PHE A 44 16.15 -20.67 7.23
N ASP A 45 15.02 -20.68 7.92
CA ASP A 45 13.88 -21.56 7.66
C ASP A 45 13.19 -21.20 6.35
N VAL A 46 13.31 -19.94 5.95
CA VAL A 46 12.85 -19.40 4.67
C VAL A 46 14.00 -18.66 4.00
N LEU A 47 13.99 -18.64 2.67
CA LEU A 47 15.01 -17.92 1.89
C LEU A 47 14.60 -16.48 1.58
N THR A 48 13.33 -16.13 1.80
CA THR A 48 12.78 -14.80 1.56
C THR A 48 11.74 -14.46 2.62
N HIS A 49 11.80 -13.23 3.13
CA HIS A 49 10.80 -12.68 4.03
C HIS A 49 10.41 -11.27 3.57
N THR A 50 9.15 -10.92 3.74
CA THR A 50 8.61 -9.60 3.38
C THR A 50 8.20 -8.87 4.65
N ILE A 51 8.59 -7.60 4.76
CA ILE A 51 8.21 -6.68 5.83
C ILE A 51 7.68 -5.37 5.23
N LEU A 52 6.97 -4.58 6.02
CA LEU A 52 6.54 -3.23 5.67
C LEU A 52 7.58 -2.18 6.09
N PRO A 53 7.56 -0.98 5.50
CA PRO A 53 8.28 0.17 6.04
C PRO A 53 7.90 0.41 7.51
N ASN A 54 8.92 0.65 8.34
CA ASN A 54 8.87 0.79 9.80
C ASN A 54 8.38 -0.45 10.56
N GLU A 55 8.22 -1.60 9.90
CA GLU A 55 7.94 -2.86 10.60
C GLU A 55 9.23 -3.39 11.24
N GLU A 56 9.10 -3.79 12.51
CA GLU A 56 10.12 -4.48 13.28
C GLU A 56 9.96 -5.99 13.15
N TYR A 57 11.05 -6.67 12.80
CA TYR A 57 11.08 -8.11 12.59
C TYR A 57 12.24 -8.77 13.33
N ASP A 58 11.90 -9.56 14.34
CA ASP A 58 12.86 -10.41 15.04
C ASP A 58 13.35 -11.56 14.14
N ILE A 59 14.61 -11.49 13.77
CA ILE A 59 15.23 -12.41 12.81
C ILE A 59 15.38 -13.84 13.36
N LEU A 60 15.36 -14.00 14.68
CA LEU A 60 15.51 -15.29 15.33
C LEU A 60 14.34 -16.23 15.06
N LYS A 61 13.15 -15.68 14.73
CA LYS A 61 11.95 -16.46 14.39
C LYS A 61 12.16 -17.47 13.26
N ASN A 62 13.05 -17.15 12.31
CA ASN A 62 13.34 -17.96 11.15
C ASN A 62 14.78 -18.51 11.17
N LEU A 63 15.51 -18.43 12.29
CA LEU A 63 16.90 -18.85 12.36
C LEU A 63 17.05 -20.15 13.14
N ARG A 64 17.59 -21.18 12.49
CA ARG A 64 18.02 -22.42 13.15
C ARG A 64 19.53 -22.47 13.23
N VAL A 65 20.00 -22.90 14.40
CA VAL A 65 21.42 -23.01 14.72
C VAL A 65 21.73 -24.37 15.33
N LYS A 66 22.94 -24.85 15.12
CA LYS A 66 23.46 -26.09 15.73
C LYS A 66 24.87 -25.84 16.22
N ASN A 67 25.14 -26.23 17.47
CA ASN A 67 26.44 -26.07 18.13
C ASN A 67 26.98 -24.63 18.16
N ILE A 68 26.11 -23.62 18.08
CA ILE A 68 26.43 -22.19 18.20
C ILE A 68 25.27 -21.50 18.92
N SER A 69 25.56 -20.49 19.75
CA SER A 69 24.54 -19.67 20.42
C SER A 69 24.22 -18.40 19.62
N PHE A 70 23.05 -17.80 19.83
CA PHE A 70 22.63 -16.61 19.08
C PHE A 70 23.52 -15.39 19.36
N GLU A 71 24.08 -15.28 20.57
CA GLU A 71 25.01 -14.21 20.95
C GLU A 71 26.34 -14.30 20.18
N GLU A 72 26.64 -15.47 19.62
CA GLU A 72 27.83 -15.73 18.81
C GLU A 72 27.61 -15.45 17.32
N ILE A 73 26.46 -14.88 16.95
CA ILE A 73 26.11 -14.54 15.57
C ILE A 73 26.16 -13.02 15.38
N ASN A 74 26.77 -12.60 14.27
CA ASN A 74 26.69 -11.23 13.75
C ASN A 74 25.65 -11.18 12.64
N PHE A 75 24.78 -10.18 12.71
CA PHE A 75 23.80 -9.88 11.68
C PHE A 75 24.21 -8.64 10.89
N THR A 76 24.12 -8.72 9.56
CA THR A 76 24.43 -7.62 8.65
C THR A 76 23.40 -7.56 7.54
N SER A 77 23.21 -6.37 6.96
CA SER A 77 22.39 -6.13 5.77
C SER A 77 23.27 -5.58 4.67
N ASP A 78 23.13 -6.11 3.46
CA ASP A 78 23.85 -5.63 2.28
C ASP A 78 23.41 -4.21 1.87
N ASN A 79 22.19 -3.81 2.20
CA ASN A 79 21.64 -2.48 1.95
C ASN A 79 20.84 -1.95 3.16
N PRO A 80 21.52 -1.29 4.11
CA PRO A 80 20.90 -0.71 5.31
C PRO A 80 19.83 0.35 5.04
N GLU A 81 19.87 1.03 3.88
CA GLU A 81 18.84 2.00 3.47
C GLU A 81 17.50 1.33 3.14
N VAL A 82 17.53 0.04 2.80
CA VAL A 82 16.32 -0.78 2.59
C VAL A 82 15.88 -1.38 3.90
N ALA A 83 16.76 -2.12 4.60
CA ALA A 83 16.47 -2.66 5.93
C ALA A 83 17.76 -2.80 6.74
N SER A 84 17.71 -2.51 8.05
CA SER A 84 18.87 -2.55 8.95
C SER A 84 18.52 -3.08 10.34
N PHE A 85 19.53 -3.56 11.06
CA PHE A 85 19.37 -4.07 12.42
C PHE A 85 19.49 -2.92 13.43
N VAL A 86 18.56 -2.82 14.39
CA VAL A 86 18.51 -1.73 15.38
C VAL A 86 19.07 -2.15 16.74
N ASP A 87 18.83 -3.39 17.18
CA ASP A 87 19.27 -3.91 18.48
C ASP A 87 19.99 -5.27 18.38
N GLY A 88 20.57 -5.55 17.21
CA GLY A 88 21.32 -6.78 16.93
C GLY A 88 20.49 -7.83 16.21
N THR A 89 19.29 -8.15 16.69
CA THR A 89 18.41 -9.18 16.08
C THR A 89 17.13 -8.62 15.48
N ASN A 90 16.69 -7.44 15.91
CA ASN A 90 15.52 -6.78 15.35
C ASN A 90 15.91 -6.04 14.06
N LEU A 91 15.30 -6.47 12.96
CA LEU A 91 15.43 -5.90 11.63
C LEU A 91 14.29 -4.92 11.39
N VAL A 92 14.60 -3.70 10.93
CA VAL A 92 13.60 -2.69 10.58
C VAL A 92 13.64 -2.40 9.09
N GLY A 93 12.48 -2.40 8.45
CA GLY A 93 12.32 -1.96 7.06
C GLY A 93 12.28 -0.43 6.98
N HIS A 94 13.04 0.16 6.05
CA HIS A 94 13.13 1.63 5.89
C HIS A 94 12.55 2.09 4.57
N LYS A 95 12.98 1.46 3.47
CA LYS A 95 12.62 1.87 2.12
C LYS A 95 12.23 0.66 1.30
N THR A 96 11.17 0.82 0.49
CA THR A 96 10.75 -0.20 -0.47
C THR A 96 11.92 -0.65 -1.34
N GLY A 97 12.08 -1.96 -1.45
CA GLY A 97 13.18 -2.57 -2.18
C GLY A 97 13.54 -3.94 -1.61
N GLU A 98 14.69 -4.43 -2.03
CA GLU A 98 15.19 -5.73 -1.64
C GLU A 98 16.62 -5.60 -1.08
N THR A 99 16.91 -6.37 -0.04
CA THR A 99 18.26 -6.52 0.51
C THR A 99 18.52 -7.98 0.87
N ILE A 100 19.78 -8.35 1.03
CA ILE A 100 20.16 -9.64 1.58
C ILE A 100 20.71 -9.37 2.97
N ILE A 101 20.21 -10.11 3.95
CA ILE A 101 20.80 -10.14 5.27
C ILE A 101 21.69 -11.37 5.43
N ARG A 102 22.66 -11.28 6.34
CA ARG A 102 23.59 -12.37 6.65
C ARG A 102 23.67 -12.59 8.14
N ALA A 103 23.53 -13.85 8.55
CA ALA A 103 23.85 -14.34 9.88
C ALA A 103 25.20 -15.06 9.80
N GLN A 104 26.22 -14.57 10.49
CA GLN A 104 27.57 -15.10 10.44
C GLN A 104 28.10 -15.43 11.84
N SER A 105 28.68 -16.62 12.00
CA SER A 105 29.39 -16.98 13.24
C SER A 105 30.53 -15.99 13.50
N LYS A 106 30.65 -15.51 14.74
CA LYS A 106 31.77 -14.69 15.19
C LYS A 106 33.08 -15.48 15.29
N LYS A 107 32.99 -16.81 15.41
CA LYS A 107 34.12 -17.71 15.67
C LYS A 107 34.55 -18.52 14.45
N SER A 108 33.65 -18.75 13.51
CA SER A 108 33.87 -19.59 12.34
C SER A 108 33.44 -18.89 11.05
N LYS A 109 33.64 -19.54 9.90
CA LYS A 109 33.20 -19.03 8.59
C LYS A 109 31.75 -19.41 8.25
N VAL A 110 31.07 -20.15 9.12
CA VAL A 110 29.68 -20.58 8.90
C VAL A 110 28.79 -19.34 8.83
N ASN A 111 27.95 -19.30 7.80
CA ASN A 111 26.99 -18.23 7.60
C ASN A 111 25.75 -18.74 6.88
N ALA A 112 24.67 -17.97 7.00
CA ALA A 112 23.45 -18.12 6.22
C ALA A 112 22.99 -16.75 5.73
N THR A 113 22.24 -16.74 4.63
CA THR A 113 21.69 -15.53 4.05
C THR A 113 20.19 -15.66 3.84
N MET A 114 19.46 -14.57 3.98
CA MET A 114 18.04 -14.50 3.66
C MET A 114 17.76 -13.21 2.89
N LYS A 115 16.92 -13.30 1.86
CA LYS A 115 16.42 -12.13 1.13
C LYS A 115 15.33 -11.46 1.97
N ILE A 116 15.42 -10.14 2.11
CA ILE A 116 14.39 -9.30 2.71
C ILE A 116 13.80 -8.44 1.60
N VAL A 117 12.47 -8.41 1.54
CA VAL A 117 11.71 -7.53 0.67
C VAL A 117 10.97 -6.54 1.56
N VAL A 118 11.28 -5.26 1.43
CA VAL A 118 10.45 -4.22 2.04
C VAL A 118 9.39 -3.84 1.02
N ALA A 119 8.13 -4.17 1.32
CA ALA A 119 7.03 -4.01 0.38
C ALA A 119 6.74 -2.52 0.10
N GLU A 120 6.13 -2.25 -1.05
CA GLU A 120 5.56 -0.94 -1.34
C GLU A 120 4.28 -0.75 -0.52
N GLN A 121 4.11 0.44 0.05
CA GLN A 121 2.84 0.92 0.54
C GLN A 121 2.32 1.97 -0.43
N LYS A 122 1.02 1.97 -0.75
CA LYS A 122 0.49 2.90 -1.76
C LYS A 122 -0.97 3.24 -1.53
N ILE A 123 -1.33 4.48 -1.87
CA ILE A 123 -2.70 4.99 -1.94
C ILE A 123 -3.00 5.32 -3.41
N VAL A 124 -4.14 4.85 -3.92
CA VAL A 124 -4.58 5.12 -5.29
C VAL A 124 -6.02 5.56 -5.29
N PHE A 125 -6.29 6.79 -5.75
CA PHE A 125 -7.64 7.20 -6.07
C PHE A 125 -8.10 6.54 -7.37
N ALA A 126 -9.34 6.08 -7.41
CA ALA A 126 -9.94 5.44 -8.59
C ALA A 126 -10.14 6.43 -9.76
N GLN A 127 -10.09 7.73 -9.46
CA GLN A 127 -10.25 8.82 -10.41
C GLN A 127 -9.36 9.99 -10.01
N ASP A 128 -8.88 10.74 -10.99
CA ASP A 128 -8.00 11.89 -10.78
C ASP A 128 -8.78 13.17 -10.42
N GLU A 129 -10.06 13.25 -10.84
CA GLU A 129 -10.94 14.39 -10.58
C GLU A 129 -12.36 13.94 -10.21
N ILE A 130 -12.96 14.58 -9.20
CA ILE A 130 -14.39 14.50 -8.88
C ILE A 130 -15.05 15.89 -8.99
N VAL A 131 -16.34 15.90 -9.30
CA VAL A 131 -17.16 17.12 -9.28
C VAL A 131 -18.27 16.96 -8.24
N LEU A 132 -18.33 17.88 -7.28
CA LEU A 132 -19.35 17.92 -6.23
C LEU A 132 -20.13 19.22 -6.30
N GLY A 133 -21.44 19.14 -6.06
CA GLY A 133 -22.27 20.30 -5.79
C GLY A 133 -22.04 20.82 -4.38
N THR A 134 -22.25 22.10 -4.16
CA THR A 134 -22.27 22.67 -2.80
C THR A 134 -23.21 21.86 -1.89
N LEU A 135 -22.76 21.54 -0.68
CA LEU A 135 -23.42 20.68 0.33
C LEU A 135 -23.48 19.19 -0.01
N GLU A 136 -22.99 18.74 -1.17
CA GLU A 136 -22.86 17.31 -1.43
C GLU A 136 -21.75 16.70 -0.57
N GLU A 137 -21.99 15.45 -0.18
CA GLU A 137 -21.06 14.64 0.59
C GLU A 137 -20.62 13.44 -0.23
N LEU A 138 -19.35 13.08 -0.12
CA LEU A 138 -18.78 11.88 -0.72
C LEU A 138 -17.95 11.14 0.33
N ASP A 139 -18.20 9.85 0.50
CA ASP A 139 -17.26 8.98 1.22
C ASP A 139 -16.10 8.62 0.28
N LEU A 140 -14.87 8.87 0.72
CA LEU A 140 -13.67 8.56 -0.06
C LEU A 140 -13.33 7.05 -0.05
N MET A 141 -13.85 6.27 0.90
CA MET A 141 -13.52 4.84 1.01
C MET A 141 -13.75 4.03 -0.27
N PRO A 142 -14.89 4.17 -0.98
CA PRO A 142 -15.17 3.38 -2.18
C PRO A 142 -14.30 3.74 -3.38
N ILE A 143 -13.69 4.93 -3.37
CA ILE A 143 -12.88 5.44 -4.48
C ILE A 143 -11.38 5.44 -4.18
N VAL A 144 -10.96 4.83 -3.07
CA VAL A 144 -9.54 4.72 -2.70
C VAL A 144 -9.17 3.25 -2.56
N SER A 145 -8.15 2.86 -3.32
CA SER A 145 -7.49 1.56 -3.20
C SER A 145 -6.20 1.70 -2.39
N LEU A 146 -6.04 0.81 -1.42
CA LEU A 146 -4.89 0.75 -0.53
C LEU A 146 -4.06 -0.50 -0.80
N ILE A 147 -2.73 -0.35 -0.81
CA ILE A 147 -1.78 -1.45 -0.96
C ILE A 147 -0.89 -1.44 0.28
N ASN A 148 -0.94 -2.52 1.07
CA ASN A 148 -0.14 -2.71 2.29
C ASN A 148 -0.21 -1.53 3.28
N VAL A 149 -1.37 -0.89 3.35
CA VAL A 149 -1.65 0.24 4.25
C VAL A 149 -3.10 0.18 4.66
N GLU A 150 -3.36 0.54 5.91
CA GLU A 150 -4.70 0.62 6.49
C GLU A 150 -5.16 2.08 6.59
N TRP A 151 -6.48 2.32 6.64
CA TRP A 151 -7.05 3.67 6.68
C TRP A 151 -6.62 4.51 7.87
N ASP A 152 -6.43 3.88 9.03
CA ASP A 152 -5.97 4.54 10.24
C ASP A 152 -4.50 5.00 10.14
N GLN A 153 -3.76 4.53 9.14
CA GLN A 153 -2.40 4.96 8.80
C GLN A 153 -2.38 6.10 7.79
N ILE A 154 -3.52 6.63 7.36
CA ILE A 154 -3.61 7.69 6.34
C ILE A 154 -4.00 9.02 6.99
N GLU A 155 -3.39 10.10 6.53
CA GLU A 155 -3.78 11.48 6.81
C GLU A 155 -4.39 12.10 5.56
N LEU A 156 -5.62 12.62 5.67
CA LEU A 156 -6.31 13.33 4.61
C LEU A 156 -6.27 14.84 4.87
N LYS A 157 -5.85 15.62 3.87
CA LYS A 157 -5.79 17.09 3.94
C LYS A 157 -6.27 17.72 2.64
N ALA A 158 -7.18 18.68 2.76
CA ALA A 158 -7.49 19.60 1.67
C ALA A 158 -6.48 20.76 1.67
N ASP A 159 -6.06 21.21 0.49
CA ASP A 159 -5.21 22.41 0.37
C ASP A 159 -6.00 23.72 0.58
N ASN A 160 -7.33 23.69 0.47
CA ASN A 160 -8.22 24.79 0.81
C ASN A 160 -9.49 24.35 1.55
N SER A 161 -9.54 24.64 2.86
CA SER A 161 -10.68 24.30 3.72
C SER A 161 -11.91 25.21 3.56
N GLU A 162 -11.82 26.31 2.80
CA GLU A 162 -13.00 27.13 2.48
C GLU A 162 -13.90 26.44 1.45
N ASN A 163 -13.31 25.65 0.55
CA ASN A 163 -14.02 24.99 -0.53
C ASN A 163 -14.60 23.64 -0.11
N VAL A 164 -13.89 22.90 0.74
CA VAL A 164 -14.28 21.58 1.21
C VAL A 164 -13.88 21.35 2.65
N ARG A 165 -14.53 20.39 3.31
CA ARG A 165 -14.20 19.93 4.66
C ARG A 165 -14.12 18.41 4.67
N ILE A 166 -13.17 17.87 5.42
CA ILE A 166 -13.01 16.42 5.58
C ILE A 166 -13.34 16.04 7.03
N GLU A 167 -14.24 15.07 7.20
CA GLU A 167 -14.61 14.47 8.48
C GLU A 167 -14.41 12.95 8.41
N GLY A 168 -13.30 12.46 8.96
CA GLY A 168 -12.90 11.06 8.73
C GLY A 168 -12.61 10.83 7.25
N THR A 169 -13.37 9.95 6.59
CA THR A 169 -13.29 9.71 5.14
C THR A 169 -14.33 10.49 4.34
N LYS A 170 -15.22 11.22 5.01
CA LYS A 170 -16.27 12.01 4.37
C LYS A 170 -15.73 13.34 3.91
N LEU A 171 -15.87 13.62 2.62
CA LEU A 171 -15.60 14.90 1.99
C LEU A 171 -16.92 15.66 1.81
N ILE A 172 -16.97 16.90 2.28
CA ILE A 172 -18.15 17.78 2.23
C ILE A 172 -17.80 19.02 1.41
N ALA A 173 -18.56 19.27 0.35
CA ALA A 173 -18.41 20.46 -0.49
C ALA A 173 -19.06 21.69 0.15
N LEU A 174 -18.31 22.79 0.29
CA LEU A 174 -18.74 24.00 1.01
C LEU A 174 -18.92 25.22 0.11
N LYS A 175 -18.01 25.44 -0.84
CA LYS A 175 -17.98 26.66 -1.67
C LYS A 175 -17.36 26.37 -3.03
N GLU A 176 -17.88 27.02 -4.06
CA GLU A 176 -17.36 26.89 -5.43
C GLU A 176 -15.86 27.14 -5.53
N GLY A 177 -15.17 26.26 -6.27
CA GLY A 177 -13.73 26.33 -6.50
C GLY A 177 -13.12 24.97 -6.81
N GLU A 178 -11.83 24.97 -7.11
CA GLU A 178 -11.03 23.76 -7.26
C GLU A 178 -10.13 23.60 -6.04
N VAL A 179 -10.00 22.37 -5.55
CA VAL A 179 -9.23 22.02 -4.36
C VAL A 179 -8.56 20.66 -4.56
N LEU A 180 -7.37 20.48 -3.98
CA LEU A 180 -6.65 19.21 -3.99
C LEU A 180 -6.79 18.53 -2.63
N ILE A 181 -7.16 17.25 -2.66
CA ILE A 181 -7.17 16.37 -1.49
C ILE A 181 -5.90 15.53 -1.53
N ASN A 182 -5.06 15.70 -0.53
CA ASN A 182 -3.85 14.92 -0.31
C ASN A 182 -4.15 13.80 0.66
N ALA A 183 -3.94 12.55 0.25
CA ALA A 183 -3.95 11.38 1.10
C ALA A 183 -2.51 10.91 1.30
N THR A 184 -1.99 11.02 2.52
CA THR A 184 -0.59 10.73 2.84
C THR A 184 -0.51 9.58 3.84
N ILE A 185 0.34 8.59 3.59
CA ILE A 185 0.64 7.55 4.57
C ILE A 185 1.48 8.17 5.70
N LYS A 186 0.99 8.11 6.94
CA LYS A 186 1.62 8.69 8.14
C LYS A 186 3.08 8.25 8.26
N ASN A 187 3.94 9.17 8.68
CA ASN A 187 5.39 8.96 8.83
C ASN A 187 6.13 8.60 7.53
N THR A 188 5.53 8.86 6.37
CA THR A 188 6.16 8.70 5.05
C THR A 188 5.91 9.93 4.20
N ASN A 189 6.58 9.99 3.05
CA ASN A 189 6.31 10.98 2.00
C ASN A 189 5.45 10.40 0.86
N ASN A 190 4.77 9.28 1.10
CA ASN A 190 3.94 8.62 0.10
C ASN A 190 2.55 9.27 0.10
N THR A 191 2.29 10.07 -0.93
CA THR A 191 1.08 10.87 -1.08
C THR A 191 0.40 10.56 -2.41
N SER A 192 -0.92 10.44 -2.36
CA SER A 192 -1.81 10.43 -3.52
C SER A 192 -2.66 11.70 -3.52
N ILE A 193 -3.03 12.19 -4.70
CA ILE A 193 -3.73 13.46 -4.86
C ILE A 193 -5.01 13.24 -5.66
N LEU A 194 -6.12 13.76 -5.16
CA LEU A 194 -7.40 13.83 -5.87
C LEU A 194 -7.77 15.30 -6.10
N LYS A 195 -8.09 15.66 -7.35
CA LYS A 195 -8.66 16.96 -7.66
C LYS A 195 -10.16 16.96 -7.41
N VAL A 196 -10.66 18.01 -6.78
CA VAL A 196 -12.08 18.19 -6.49
C VAL A 196 -12.52 19.53 -7.04
N LYS A 197 -13.57 19.52 -7.85
CA LYS A 197 -14.24 20.72 -8.32
C LYS A 197 -15.58 20.86 -7.62
N VAL A 198 -15.72 21.92 -6.83
CA VAL A 198 -16.98 22.29 -6.20
C VAL A 198 -17.73 23.27 -7.10
N ILE A 199 -18.99 22.97 -7.40
CA ILE A 199 -19.86 23.79 -8.24
C ILE A 199 -21.15 24.13 -7.50
N GLU A 200 -21.72 25.30 -7.76
CA GLU A 200 -23.07 25.64 -7.34
C GLU A 200 -24.05 25.10 -8.38
N ARG A 201 -25.09 24.41 -7.90
CA ARG A 201 -26.23 24.02 -8.71
C ARG A 201 -27.41 24.91 -8.32
N LYS A 202 -27.94 25.68 -9.27
CA LYS A 202 -28.98 26.67 -8.98
C LYS A 202 -30.04 26.72 -10.08
N ILE A 203 -31.30 26.78 -9.68
CA ILE A 203 -32.45 27.12 -10.54
C ILE A 203 -32.94 28.49 -10.07
N THR A 204 -33.06 29.43 -11.01
CA THR A 204 -33.59 30.78 -10.73
C THR A 204 -34.75 31.04 -11.67
N PHE A 205 -35.94 31.34 -11.14
CA PHE A 205 -37.03 31.83 -11.98
C PHE A 205 -36.69 33.24 -12.48
N LYS A 206 -36.93 33.50 -13.76
CA LYS A 206 -36.74 34.82 -14.38
C LYS A 206 -37.74 35.84 -13.86
N GLU A 207 -38.92 35.37 -13.47
CA GLU A 207 -40.04 36.18 -12.98
C GLU A 207 -40.70 35.48 -11.77
N GLU A 208 -41.23 36.25 -10.83
CA GLU A 208 -41.87 35.72 -9.61
C GLU A 208 -43.27 35.15 -9.87
N SER A 209 -43.93 35.63 -10.93
CA SER A 209 -45.27 35.23 -11.33
C SER A 209 -45.42 35.40 -12.84
N ILE A 210 -46.21 34.54 -13.46
CA ILE A 210 -46.62 34.67 -14.85
C ILE A 210 -48.15 34.80 -14.91
N ASP A 211 -48.65 35.65 -15.79
CA ASP A 211 -50.08 35.71 -16.12
C ASP A 211 -50.33 34.87 -17.37
N MET A 212 -51.29 33.94 -17.28
CA MET A 212 -51.66 33.07 -18.40
C MET A 212 -53.12 33.30 -18.77
N ALA A 213 -53.38 33.40 -20.08
CA ALA A 213 -54.74 33.32 -20.57
C ALA A 213 -55.28 31.89 -20.41
N VAL A 214 -56.61 31.75 -20.34
CA VAL A 214 -57.26 30.43 -20.31
C VAL A 214 -56.88 29.65 -21.58
N ASP A 215 -56.54 28.37 -21.40
CA ASP A 215 -56.07 27.44 -22.44
C ASP A 215 -54.72 27.80 -23.10
N ALA A 216 -53.96 28.73 -22.54
CA ALA A 216 -52.60 29.04 -22.99
C ALA A 216 -51.58 28.05 -22.41
N SER A 217 -50.54 27.73 -23.18
CA SER A 217 -49.46 26.85 -22.75
C SER A 217 -48.14 27.59 -22.57
N VAL A 218 -47.37 27.20 -21.57
CA VAL A 218 -46.01 27.70 -21.29
C VAL A 218 -45.04 26.55 -21.08
N ASP A 219 -43.83 26.67 -21.61
CA ASP A 219 -42.72 25.77 -21.29
C ASP A 219 -42.02 26.29 -20.04
N LEU A 220 -42.01 25.50 -18.97
CA LEU A 220 -41.42 25.94 -17.70
C LEU A 220 -39.90 26.12 -17.80
N ASN A 221 -39.25 25.48 -18.77
CA ASN A 221 -37.82 25.65 -18.99
C ASN A 221 -37.49 27.05 -19.53
N ASP A 222 -38.43 27.69 -20.24
CA ASP A 222 -38.27 29.06 -20.71
C ASP A 222 -38.30 30.08 -19.56
N LEU A 223 -38.84 29.68 -18.40
CA LEU A 223 -39.03 30.55 -17.23
C LEU A 223 -37.87 30.49 -16.24
N VAL A 224 -36.88 29.61 -16.45
CA VAL A 224 -35.77 29.44 -15.52
C VAL A 224 -34.41 29.69 -16.15
N GLU A 225 -33.49 30.16 -15.31
CA GLU A 225 -32.06 30.15 -15.56
C GLU A 225 -31.43 29.04 -14.71
N LEU A 226 -30.63 28.20 -15.36
CA LEU A 226 -29.99 27.03 -14.75
C LEU A 226 -28.48 27.27 -14.66
N LYS A 227 -27.91 27.00 -13.48
CA LYS A 227 -26.47 26.95 -13.27
C LYS A 227 -26.08 25.52 -12.91
N ASN A 228 -25.27 24.88 -13.76
CA ASN A 228 -24.75 23.51 -13.59
C ASN A 228 -25.82 22.44 -13.30
N ILE A 229 -27.02 22.63 -13.85
CA ILE A 229 -28.14 21.69 -13.76
C ILE A 229 -28.53 21.33 -15.19
N ASP A 230 -28.67 20.04 -15.45
CA ASP A 230 -29.24 19.56 -16.70
C ASP A 230 -30.77 19.72 -16.65
N VAL A 231 -31.32 20.42 -17.64
CA VAL A 231 -32.77 20.70 -17.76
C VAL A 231 -33.60 19.41 -17.75
N GLU A 232 -33.07 18.31 -18.30
CA GLU A 232 -33.79 17.02 -18.36
C GLU A 232 -33.94 16.37 -16.97
N THR A 233 -33.13 16.80 -15.99
CA THR A 233 -33.18 16.29 -14.61
C THR A 233 -34.20 17.00 -13.72
N ILE A 234 -34.78 18.11 -14.21
CA ILE A 234 -35.72 18.92 -13.44
C ILE A 234 -37.07 18.21 -13.35
N LYS A 235 -37.58 18.07 -12.12
CA LYS A 235 -38.89 17.49 -11.83
C LYS A 235 -39.85 18.57 -11.36
N TRP A 236 -40.72 19.00 -12.25
CA TRP A 236 -41.76 19.98 -11.96
C TRP A 236 -42.89 19.35 -11.14
N LYS A 237 -43.37 20.09 -10.13
CA LYS A 237 -44.55 19.75 -9.33
C LYS A 237 -45.39 21.01 -9.16
N TYR A 238 -46.71 20.84 -9.12
CA TYR A 238 -47.64 21.90 -8.80
C TYR A 238 -48.41 21.55 -7.52
N ASN A 239 -49.01 22.56 -6.91
CA ASN A 239 -49.77 22.43 -5.68
C ASN A 239 -51.13 23.11 -5.84
N ASP A 240 -52.03 22.51 -6.64
CA ASP A 240 -53.43 22.95 -6.72
C ASP A 240 -54.35 21.76 -7.06
N THR A 241 -55.53 21.74 -6.47
CA THR A 241 -56.58 20.74 -6.62
C THR A 241 -57.73 21.18 -7.53
N TYR A 242 -57.74 22.44 -8.02
CA TYR A 242 -58.80 22.99 -8.88
C TYR A 242 -58.39 23.25 -10.34
N VAL A 243 -57.13 23.03 -10.70
CA VAL A 243 -56.62 23.14 -12.07
C VAL A 243 -56.52 21.74 -12.69
N ASN A 244 -57.26 21.50 -13.78
CA ASN A 244 -57.40 20.18 -14.42
C ASN A 244 -56.05 19.72 -15.02
N PRO A 245 -55.52 18.53 -14.65
CA PRO A 245 -54.13 18.14 -14.93
C PRO A 245 -53.95 17.54 -16.34
N LEU A 246 -54.15 18.33 -17.38
CA LEU A 246 -53.51 18.08 -18.68
C LEU A 246 -52.03 18.55 -18.70
N CYS A 247 -51.54 19.01 -17.55
CA CYS A 247 -50.72 20.21 -17.44
C CYS A 247 -49.21 19.98 -17.24
N ILE A 248 -48.69 18.75 -17.36
CA ILE A 248 -47.23 18.53 -17.51
C ILE A 248 -47.01 17.37 -18.47
N LEU A 249 -46.99 17.67 -19.77
CA LEU A 249 -46.49 16.76 -20.80
C LEU A 249 -45.23 17.40 -21.38
N ASN A 250 -44.08 16.75 -21.21
CA ASN A 250 -42.77 17.24 -21.69
C ASN A 250 -42.43 18.67 -21.21
N ASN A 251 -42.54 18.95 -19.90
CA ASN A 251 -42.23 20.26 -19.30
C ASN A 251 -43.15 21.43 -19.71
N ARG A 252 -44.30 21.16 -20.35
CA ARG A 252 -45.28 22.18 -20.71
C ARG A 252 -46.52 22.14 -19.81
N PHE A 253 -46.87 23.32 -19.27
CA PHE A 253 -48.18 23.61 -18.67
C PHE A 253 -49.18 23.97 -19.77
N PHE A 254 -50.43 23.51 -19.65
CA PHE A 254 -51.55 23.66 -20.59
C PHE A 254 -52.79 24.25 -19.93
#